data_AF-A0AAF1A429-F1
#
_entry.id   AF-A0AAF1A429-F1
#
_cell.length_a   1.000
_cell.length_b   1.000
_cell.length_c   1.000
_cell.angle_alpha   90.00
_cell.angle_beta   90.00
_cell.angle_gamma   90.00
#
_symmetry.space_group_name_H-M   'P 1'
#
loop_
_entity.id
_entity.type
_entity.pdbx_description
1 polymer ?
#
loop_
_entity_poly.entity_id
_entity_poly.type
_entity_poly.pdbx_seq_one_letter_code
_entity_poly.pdbx_strand_id
1 'polypeptide(L)'
;MMELMENSLPENVVPDLILLPPYAFPQNLKNLAFSGTTLQWKDLSILSKLPKLEALKLVHNACKGEELEVVDEGFPCLKLLILSYSDIQYWRASCDHFPCLERLFLERCFAFDSIPQDFADITTLALIDIRRCSKSVENSTKQIQQDIQDEYASSVEVHIL
;
A
#
# COMPACT_ATOMS: atom_id res chain seq x y z
N MET A 1 -29.19 49.23 -11.20
CA MET A 1 -28.48 48.40 -12.19
C MET A 1 -27.48 47.59 -11.39
N MET A 2 -27.81 46.38 -10.96
CA MET A 2 -27.68 45.10 -11.70
C MET A 2 -26.24 44.83 -12.16
N GLU A 3 -25.61 43.88 -11.43
CA GLU A 3 -24.69 42.79 -11.85
C GLU A 3 -23.47 43.16 -12.71
N LEU A 4 -22.27 42.65 -12.41
CA LEU A 4 -21.93 41.23 -12.55
C LEU A 4 -21.07 40.73 -11.38
N MET A 5 -21.57 39.72 -10.67
CA MET A 5 -20.72 38.73 -10.02
C MET A 5 -19.97 38.02 -11.14
N GLU A 6 -18.64 38.19 -11.20
CA GLU A 6 -17.79 37.27 -11.92
C GLU A 6 -17.89 35.92 -11.20
N ASN A 7 -18.83 35.10 -11.67
CA ASN A 7 -18.87 33.68 -11.42
C ASN A 7 -17.59 33.10 -12.02
N SER A 8 -16.51 33.04 -11.22
CA SER A 8 -15.47 32.06 -11.48
C SER A 8 -16.14 30.70 -11.42
N LEU A 9 -16.27 30.07 -12.59
CA LEU A 9 -16.66 28.67 -12.71
C LEU A 9 -15.88 27.88 -11.67
N PRO A 10 -16.50 26.96 -10.91
CA PRO A 10 -15.71 26.04 -10.10
C PRO A 10 -14.72 25.39 -11.07
N GLU A 11 -13.43 25.52 -10.78
CA GLU A 11 -12.39 24.78 -11.49
C GLU A 11 -12.91 23.36 -11.62
N ASN A 12 -13.10 22.93 -12.87
CA ASN A 12 -13.58 21.59 -13.18
C ASN A 12 -12.79 20.60 -12.32
N VAL A 13 -13.44 20.05 -11.31
CA VAL A 13 -12.96 18.91 -10.55
C VAL A 13 -12.96 17.77 -11.56
N VAL A 14 -11.83 17.58 -12.24
CA VAL A 14 -11.59 16.38 -13.05
C VAL A 14 -11.70 15.19 -12.09
N PRO A 15 -12.70 14.31 -12.22
CA PRO A 15 -12.81 13.16 -11.33
C PRO A 15 -11.88 12.07 -11.85
N ASP A 16 -10.59 12.32 -11.93
CA ASP A 16 -9.73 11.44 -12.72
C ASP A 16 -9.01 10.45 -11.82
N LEU A 17 -9.80 9.58 -11.19
CA LEU A 17 -9.32 8.23 -10.90
C LEU A 17 -8.90 7.65 -12.25
N ILE A 18 -7.59 7.50 -12.47
CA ILE A 18 -7.05 6.97 -13.74
C ILE A 18 -7.44 5.50 -13.93
N LEU A 19 -7.69 4.80 -12.83
CA LEU A 19 -8.13 3.40 -12.86
C LEU A 19 -9.61 3.29 -13.18
N LEU A 20 -9.94 2.27 -13.98
CA LEU A 20 -11.31 1.87 -14.27
C LEU A 20 -12.07 1.58 -12.95
N PRO A 21 -13.39 1.76 -12.91
CA PRO A 21 -14.16 1.42 -11.72
C PRO A 21 -14.08 -0.09 -11.39
N PRO A 22 -14.30 -0.51 -10.12
CA PRO A 22 -14.07 -1.90 -9.70
C PRO A 22 -14.81 -2.95 -10.52
N TYR A 23 -16.02 -2.63 -10.99
CA TYR A 23 -16.86 -3.53 -11.80
C TYR A 23 -16.33 -3.77 -13.23
N ALA A 24 -15.41 -2.91 -13.70
CA ALA A 24 -14.77 -3.08 -15.00
C ALA A 24 -13.59 -4.07 -14.95
N PHE A 25 -13.10 -4.40 -13.75
CA PHE A 25 -12.12 -5.47 -13.57
C PHE A 25 -12.81 -6.84 -13.54
N PRO A 26 -12.12 -7.91 -13.99
CA PRO A 26 -12.60 -9.26 -13.81
C PRO A 26 -12.83 -9.57 -12.33
N GLN A 27 -14.03 -9.98 -11.95
CA GLN A 27 -14.41 -10.20 -10.54
C GLN A 27 -13.70 -11.40 -9.87
N ASN A 28 -13.00 -12.23 -10.67
CA ASN A 28 -12.16 -13.33 -10.21
C ASN A 28 -10.66 -13.01 -10.26
N LEU A 29 -10.29 -11.74 -10.45
CA LEU A 29 -8.90 -11.33 -10.53
C LEU A 29 -8.21 -11.47 -9.18
N LYS A 30 -7.18 -12.32 -9.14
CA LYS A 30 -6.40 -12.61 -7.93
C LYS A 30 -5.07 -11.89 -7.85
N ASN A 31 -4.48 -11.59 -9.00
CA ASN A 31 -3.11 -11.07 -9.08
C ASN A 31 -3.13 -9.82 -9.96
N LEU A 32 -2.58 -8.72 -9.43
CA LEU A 32 -2.37 -7.49 -10.17
C LEU A 32 -0.91 -7.06 -10.07
N ALA A 33 -0.38 -6.60 -11.19
CA ALA A 33 0.93 -6.01 -11.25
C ALA A 33 0.85 -4.71 -12.06
N PHE A 34 1.35 -3.63 -11.48
CA PHE A 34 1.54 -2.35 -12.14
C PHE A 34 3.04 -2.07 -12.22
N SER A 35 3.47 -1.54 -13.36
CA SER A 35 4.86 -1.19 -13.62
C SER A 35 4.93 0.10 -14.42
N GLY A 36 5.59 1.13 -13.90
CA GLY A 36 5.78 2.38 -14.64
C GLY A 36 4.49 3.12 -15.02
N THR A 37 3.38 2.82 -14.34
CA THR A 37 2.06 3.40 -14.62
C THR A 37 1.85 4.78 -14.02
N THR A 38 2.67 5.17 -13.03
CA THR A 38 2.62 6.49 -12.38
C THR A 38 1.25 6.87 -11.80
N LEU A 39 0.48 5.87 -11.35
CA LEU A 39 -0.83 6.05 -10.70
C LEU A 39 -0.67 6.82 -9.39
N GLN A 40 -1.70 7.51 -8.92
CA GLN A 40 -1.65 8.06 -7.56
C GLN A 40 -2.00 6.95 -6.55
N TRP A 41 -1.46 7.01 -5.33
CA TRP A 41 -1.83 6.05 -4.27
C TRP A 41 -3.34 6.00 -4.03
N LYS A 42 -4.01 7.17 -4.03
CA LYS A 42 -5.46 7.29 -3.93
C LYS A 42 -6.23 6.49 -5.00
N ASP A 43 -5.66 6.33 -6.20
CA ASP A 43 -6.31 5.61 -7.29
C ASP A 43 -6.35 4.10 -7.00
N LEU A 44 -5.37 3.58 -6.26
CA LEU A 44 -5.32 2.17 -5.87
C LEU A 44 -6.42 1.78 -4.87
N SER A 45 -7.09 2.73 -4.23
CA SER A 45 -8.25 2.45 -3.36
C SER A 45 -9.35 1.69 -4.12
N ILE A 46 -9.44 1.84 -5.44
CA ILE A 46 -10.35 1.05 -6.28
C ILE A 46 -10.03 -0.45 -6.21
N LEU A 47 -8.75 -0.81 -6.14
CA LEU A 47 -8.29 -2.20 -6.13
C LEU A 47 -8.64 -2.91 -4.82
N SER A 48 -8.79 -2.13 -3.74
CA SER A 48 -9.25 -2.60 -2.43
C SER A 48 -10.65 -3.23 -2.51
N LYS A 49 -11.46 -2.78 -3.49
CA LYS A 49 -12.82 -3.25 -3.77
C LYS A 49 -12.87 -4.54 -4.59
N LEU A 50 -11.72 -5.09 -4.99
CA LEU A 50 -11.66 -6.35 -5.74
C LEU A 50 -11.74 -7.54 -4.76
N PRO A 51 -12.84 -8.32 -4.79
CA PRO A 51 -13.19 -9.24 -3.70
C PRO A 51 -12.29 -10.48 -3.61
N LYS A 52 -11.39 -10.69 -4.56
CA LYS A 52 -10.51 -11.87 -4.63
C LYS A 52 -9.05 -11.50 -4.86
N LEU A 53 -8.68 -10.23 -4.73
CA LEU A 53 -7.31 -9.79 -4.94
C LEU A 53 -6.42 -10.31 -3.81
N GLU A 54 -5.54 -11.25 -4.16
CA GLU A 54 -4.63 -11.94 -3.23
C GLU A 54 -3.19 -11.45 -3.37
N ALA A 55 -2.78 -10.95 -4.53
CA ALA A 55 -1.44 -10.41 -4.75
C ALA A 55 -1.44 -9.10 -5.52
N LEU A 56 -0.71 -8.11 -4.99
CA LEU A 56 -0.50 -6.80 -5.58
C LEU A 56 0.98 -6.51 -5.68
N LYS A 57 1.44 -6.23 -6.91
CA LYS A 57 2.83 -5.88 -7.19
C LYS A 57 2.90 -4.50 -7.84
N LEU A 58 3.64 -3.59 -7.21
CA LEU A 58 3.85 -2.22 -7.68
C LEU A 58 5.35 -2.02 -7.88
N VAL A 59 5.77 -1.87 -9.14
CA VAL A 59 7.20 -1.77 -9.48
C VAL A 59 7.52 -0.55 -10.35
N HIS A 60 8.76 -0.06 -10.28
CA HIS A 60 9.26 1.00 -11.16
C HIS A 60 8.35 2.23 -11.19
N ASN A 61 8.13 2.87 -10.03
CA ASN A 61 7.24 4.03 -9.91
C ASN A 61 5.82 3.77 -10.47
N ALA A 62 5.30 2.57 -10.23
CA ALA A 62 3.91 2.21 -10.57
C ALA A 62 2.91 3.17 -9.92
N CYS A 63 3.26 3.62 -8.70
CA CYS A 63 2.55 4.66 -7.97
C CYS A 63 3.47 5.87 -7.76
N LYS A 64 2.86 7.05 -7.72
CA LYS A 64 3.47 8.34 -7.38
C LYS A 64 2.87 8.84 -6.08
N GLY A 65 3.70 9.55 -5.34
CA GLY A 65 3.32 10.21 -4.10
C GLY A 65 4.02 9.61 -2.89
N GLU A 66 4.26 10.48 -1.92
CA GLU A 66 5.06 10.15 -0.73
C GLU A 66 4.26 9.36 0.30
N GLU A 67 2.93 9.37 0.24
CA GLU A 67 2.07 8.72 1.22
C GLU A 67 1.25 7.59 0.59
N LEU A 68 1.45 6.37 1.10
CA LEU A 68 0.54 5.26 0.86
C LEU A 68 -0.60 5.38 1.86
N GLU A 69 -1.70 5.97 1.41
CA GLU A 69 -2.95 5.99 2.16
C GLU A 69 -3.89 4.93 1.58
N VAL A 70 -4.39 4.05 2.44
CA VAL A 70 -5.45 3.11 2.07
C VAL A 70 -6.77 3.70 2.54
N VAL A 71 -7.69 3.90 1.60
CA VAL A 71 -9.04 4.41 1.87
C VAL A 71 -10.01 3.25 2.04
N ASP A 72 -11.11 3.47 2.77
CA ASP A 72 -12.18 2.49 3.05
C ASP A 72 -11.67 1.26 3.85
N GLU A 73 -12.19 0.06 3.57
CA GLU A 73 -11.91 -1.19 4.30
C GLU A 73 -10.54 -1.83 3.97
N GLY A 74 -9.71 -1.15 3.19
CA GLY A 74 -8.44 -1.66 2.71
C GLY A 74 -8.52 -2.94 1.89
N PHE A 75 -7.53 -3.81 2.02
CA PHE A 75 -7.32 -4.98 1.17
C PHE A 75 -7.62 -6.29 1.93
N PRO A 76 -8.91 -6.65 2.11
CA PRO A 76 -9.30 -7.71 3.04
C PRO A 76 -8.79 -9.12 2.64
N CYS A 77 -8.48 -9.35 1.37
CA CYS A 77 -8.04 -10.66 0.85
C CYS A 77 -6.56 -10.69 0.45
N LEU A 78 -5.82 -9.58 0.58
CA LEU A 78 -4.47 -9.47 0.06
C LEU A 78 -3.50 -10.24 0.95
N LYS A 79 -2.82 -11.22 0.35
CA LYS A 79 -1.82 -12.10 0.97
C LYS A 79 -0.40 -11.68 0.66
N LEU A 80 -0.18 -11.04 -0.49
CA LEU A 80 1.14 -10.65 -0.97
C LEU A 80 1.14 -9.20 -1.45
N LEU A 81 2.02 -8.39 -0.86
CA LEU A 81 2.31 -7.03 -1.31
C LEU A 81 3.78 -6.90 -1.67
N ILE A 82 4.05 -6.43 -2.89
CA ILE A 82 5.41 -6.16 -3.38
C ILE A 82 5.50 -4.70 -3.80
N LEU A 83 6.38 -3.94 -3.15
CA LEU A 83 6.76 -2.59 -3.55
C LEU A 83 8.23 -2.60 -3.99
N SER A 84 8.51 -2.20 -5.23
CA SER A 84 9.89 -2.13 -5.74
C SER A 84 10.13 -0.84 -6.51
N TYR A 85 11.24 -0.16 -6.26
CA TYR A 85 11.53 1.15 -6.85
C TYR A 85 10.35 2.12 -6.67
N SER A 86 9.95 2.34 -5.41
CA SER A 86 8.87 3.27 -5.05
C SER A 86 9.43 4.50 -4.34
N ASP A 87 8.78 5.63 -4.56
CA ASP A 87 9.01 6.94 -3.94
C ASP A 87 8.24 7.15 -2.63
N ILE A 88 7.60 6.12 -2.10
CA ILE A 88 6.90 6.15 -0.81
C ILE A 88 7.83 6.60 0.32
N GLN A 89 7.33 7.50 1.16
CA GLN A 89 7.96 7.98 2.39
C GLN A 89 7.19 7.53 3.62
N TYR A 90 5.86 7.66 3.59
CA TYR A 90 4.99 7.37 4.73
C TYR A 90 3.96 6.29 4.38
N TRP A 91 3.84 5.31 5.27
CA TRP A 91 2.80 4.28 5.19
C TRP A 91 1.65 4.67 6.12
N ARG A 92 0.58 5.21 5.54
CA ARG A 92 -0.63 5.70 6.23
C ARG A 92 -1.73 4.65 6.17
N ALA A 93 -1.42 3.46 6.65
CA ALA A 93 -2.37 2.36 6.79
C ALA A 93 -1.99 1.49 7.99
N SER A 94 -3.00 0.90 8.60
CA SER A 94 -2.88 0.03 9.78
C SER A 94 -2.98 -1.46 9.42
N CYS A 95 -2.78 -2.32 10.40
CA CYS A 95 -3.04 -3.76 10.29
C CYS A 95 -4.46 -4.10 9.83
N ASP A 96 -5.47 -3.32 10.24
CA ASP A 96 -6.88 -3.49 9.85
C ASP A 96 -7.10 -3.38 8.33
N HIS A 97 -6.24 -2.65 7.63
CA HIS A 97 -6.31 -2.51 6.17
C HIS A 97 -5.69 -3.70 5.44
N PHE A 98 -4.97 -4.59 6.13
CA PHE A 98 -4.26 -5.73 5.57
C PHE A 98 -4.45 -7.01 6.41
N PRO A 99 -5.69 -7.39 6.77
CA PRO A 99 -5.96 -8.39 7.79
C PRO A 99 -5.53 -9.82 7.40
N CYS A 100 -5.29 -10.07 6.11
CA CYS A 100 -4.88 -11.37 5.58
C CYS A 100 -3.46 -11.36 4.97
N LEU A 101 -2.66 -10.32 5.23
CA LEU A 101 -1.34 -10.20 4.64
C LEU A 101 -0.41 -11.30 5.18
N GLU A 102 0.15 -12.10 4.27
CA GLU A 102 1.07 -13.19 4.61
C GLU A 102 2.52 -12.77 4.34
N ARG A 103 2.76 -11.97 3.31
CA ARG A 103 4.12 -11.62 2.86
C ARG A 103 4.22 -10.18 2.36
N LEU A 104 5.21 -9.47 2.89
CA LEU A 104 5.59 -8.12 2.48
C LEU A 104 7.00 -8.13 1.87
N PHE A 105 7.12 -7.62 0.64
CA PHE A 105 8.40 -7.43 -0.03
C PHE A 105 8.62 -5.95 -0.35
N LEU A 106 9.73 -5.41 0.13
CA LEU A 106 10.17 -4.04 -0.16
C LEU A 106 11.54 -4.10 -0.84
N GLU A 107 11.68 -3.55 -2.04
CA GLU A 107 12.97 -3.47 -2.72
C GLU A 107 13.24 -2.03 -3.20
N ARG A 108 14.41 -1.48 -2.84
CA ARG A 108 14.83 -0.15 -3.31
C ARG A 108 13.82 0.97 -2.98
N CYS A 109 13.17 0.88 -1.82
CA CYS A 109 12.32 1.93 -1.26
C CYS A 109 13.17 2.84 -0.36
N PHE A 110 14.03 3.67 -0.97
CA PHE A 110 15.05 4.43 -0.23
C PHE A 110 14.50 5.60 0.59
N ALA A 111 13.40 6.18 0.14
CA ALA A 111 12.75 7.31 0.82
C ALA A 111 11.81 6.85 1.94
N PHE A 112 11.55 5.55 2.04
CA PHE A 112 10.58 5.00 2.98
C PHE A 112 11.10 5.12 4.42
N ASP A 113 10.27 5.68 5.29
CA ASP A 113 10.62 5.91 6.68
C ASP A 113 10.50 4.61 7.49
N SER A 114 9.31 4.07 7.68
CA SER A 114 9.09 2.91 8.54
C SER A 114 7.85 2.10 8.15
N ILE A 115 7.91 0.78 8.38
CA ILE A 115 6.71 -0.07 8.36
C ILE A 115 5.87 0.27 9.61
N PRO A 116 4.54 0.39 9.50
CA PRO A 116 3.68 0.64 10.65
C PRO A 116 3.86 -0.44 11.73
N GLN A 117 4.02 -0.01 12.98
CA GLN A 117 4.36 -0.91 14.09
C GLN A 117 3.25 -1.92 14.39
N ASP A 118 2.00 -1.52 14.17
CA ASP A 118 0.81 -2.36 14.34
C ASP A 118 0.75 -3.54 13.34
N PHE A 119 1.65 -3.62 12.36
CA PHE A 119 1.80 -4.84 11.54
C PHE A 119 2.18 -6.07 12.38
N ALA A 120 2.67 -5.87 13.61
CA ALA A 120 2.83 -6.94 14.59
C ALA A 120 1.51 -7.66 14.94
N ASP A 121 0.37 -6.98 14.79
CA ASP A 121 -0.96 -7.54 15.07
C ASP A 121 -1.55 -8.33 13.89
N ILE A 122 -0.89 -8.32 12.72
CA ILE A 122 -1.32 -9.10 11.56
C ILE A 122 -0.96 -10.57 11.80
N THR A 123 -1.91 -11.33 12.35
CA THR A 123 -1.71 -12.75 12.72
C THR A 123 -1.29 -13.68 11.58
N THR A 124 -1.56 -13.31 10.31
CA THR A 124 -1.18 -14.09 9.13
C THR A 124 0.22 -13.78 8.62
N LEU A 125 0.87 -12.72 9.12
CA LEU A 125 2.12 -12.22 8.57
C LEU A 125 3.26 -13.22 8.87
N ALA A 126 3.77 -13.85 7.80
CA ALA A 126 4.76 -14.91 7.88
C ALA A 126 6.15 -14.46 7.42
N LEU A 127 6.23 -13.47 6.52
CA LEU A 127 7.50 -13.01 5.95
C LEU A 127 7.52 -11.50 5.69
N ILE A 128 8.61 -10.86 6.12
CA ILE A 128 9.00 -9.52 5.68
C ILE A 128 10.38 -9.61 5.03
N ASP A 129 10.49 -9.30 3.74
CA ASP A 129 11.74 -9.28 3.00
C ASP A 129 12.00 -7.86 2.48
N ILE A 130 13.02 -7.21 3.06
CA ILE A 130 13.45 -5.87 2.67
C ILE A 130 14.83 -5.94 2.02
N ARG A 131 14.96 -5.28 0.87
CA ARG A 131 16.20 -5.24 0.10
C ARG A 131 16.53 -3.83 -0.30
N ARG A 132 17.76 -3.38 -0.05
CA ARG A 132 18.24 -2.05 -0.43
C ARG A 132 17.27 -0.94 0.02
N CYS A 133 16.78 -1.00 1.26
CA CYS A 133 15.93 0.02 1.86
C CYS A 133 16.71 0.88 2.86
N SER A 134 16.08 1.92 3.41
CA SER A 134 16.70 2.78 4.41
C SER A 134 16.93 2.02 5.73
N LYS A 135 17.87 2.50 6.56
CA LYS A 135 18.10 1.92 7.89
C LYS A 135 16.88 2.02 8.81
N SER A 136 16.02 3.04 8.59
CA SER A 136 14.80 3.25 9.36
C SER A 136 13.79 2.12 9.09
N VAL A 137 13.66 1.68 7.84
CA VAL A 137 12.86 0.50 7.46
C VAL A 137 13.43 -0.78 8.09
N GLU A 138 14.75 -0.95 8.11
CA GLU A 138 15.36 -2.10 8.79
C GLU A 138 15.06 -2.12 10.28
N ASN A 139 15.12 -0.96 10.94
CA ASN A 139 14.89 -0.86 12.38
C ASN A 139 13.42 -1.13 12.73
N SER A 140 12.47 -0.55 12.00
CA SER A 140 11.03 -0.83 12.19
C SER A 140 10.69 -2.31 11.92
N THR A 141 11.27 -2.91 10.87
CA THR A 141 11.09 -4.34 10.59
C THR A 141 11.54 -5.23 11.76
N LYS A 142 12.69 -4.90 12.37
CA LYS A 142 13.19 -5.63 13.56
C LYS A 142 12.32 -5.41 14.78
N GLN A 143 11.78 -4.21 14.96
CA GLN A 143 10.87 -3.93 16.07
C GLN A 143 9.58 -4.75 15.93
N ILE A 144 8.98 -4.79 14.74
CA ILE A 144 7.80 -5.64 14.46
C ILE A 144 8.10 -7.12 14.75
N GLN A 145 9.27 -7.62 14.34
CA GLN A 145 9.68 -8.99 14.62
C GLN A 145 9.79 -9.27 16.12
N GLN A 146 10.33 -8.31 16.89
CA GLN A 146 10.45 -8.42 18.35
C GLN A 146 9.07 -8.42 19.02
N ASP A 147 8.19 -7.52 18.62
CA ASP A 147 6.84 -7.40 19.18
C ASP A 147 6.02 -8.67 18.94
N ILE A 148 6.09 -9.26 17.73
CA ILE A 148 5.45 -10.56 17.42
C ILE A 148 5.95 -11.68 18.34
N GLN A 149 7.25 -11.69 18.61
CA GLN A 149 7.89 -12.71 19.44
C GLN A 149 7.50 -12.58 20.92
N ASP A 150 7.37 -11.35 21.41
CA ASP A 150 7.09 -11.04 22.82
C ASP A 150 5.60 -11.20 23.16
N GLU A 151 4.69 -10.81 22.26
CA GLU A 151 3.26 -10.76 22.54
C GLU A 151 2.50 -12.05 22.18
N TYR A 152 2.88 -12.70 21.08
CA TYR A 152 2.07 -13.78 20.49
C TYR A 152 2.73 -15.16 20.54
N ALA A 153 3.97 -15.26 21.03
CA ALA A 153 4.80 -16.46 20.96
C ALA A 153 4.85 -17.08 19.53
N SER A 154 4.64 -16.23 18.52
CA SER A 154 4.71 -16.54 17.11
C SER A 154 6.06 -16.07 16.58
N SER A 155 6.37 -16.41 15.33
CA SER A 155 7.58 -15.94 14.66
C SER A 155 7.27 -15.50 13.24
N VAL A 156 7.73 -14.30 12.88
CA VAL A 156 7.79 -13.83 11.50
C VAL A 156 9.20 -14.01 10.96
N GLU A 157 9.33 -14.54 9.74
CA GLU A 157 10.60 -14.60 9.03
C GLU A 157 10.98 -13.19 8.53
N VAL A 158 12.21 -12.76 8.78
CA VAL A 158 12.71 -11.44 8.35
C VAL A 158 14.00 -11.60 7.56
N HIS A 159 13.99 -11.05 6.34
CA HIS A 159 15.17 -10.93 5.49
C HIS A 159 15.52 -9.46 5.27
N ILE A 160 16.77 -9.10 5.54
CA ILE A 160 17.29 -7.74 5.36
C ILE A 160 18.58 -7.84 4.53
N LEU A 161 18.56 -7.29 3.30
CA LEU A 161 19.64 -7.41 2.31
C LEU A 161 20.03 -6.07 1.66
#